data_AF-A0A0L0ETN8-F1
#
_entry.id   AF-A0A0L0ETN8-F1
#
_cell.length_a   1.000
_cell.length_b   1.000
_cell.length_c   1.000
_cell.angle_alpha   90.00
_cell.angle_beta   90.00
_cell.angle_gamma   90.00
#
_symmetry.space_group_name_H-M   'P 1'
#
loop_
_entity.id
_entity.type
_entity.pdbx_description
1 polymer ?
#
loop_
_entity_poly.entity_id
_entity_poly.type
_entity_poly.pdbx_seq_one_letter_code
_entity_poly.pdbx_strand_id
1 'polypeptide(L)'
;MEEGFANHINEEVKKASEIIESKISERESKRFRNMYLVVGFVSFIGIGVITQLVDFYATKAVDSKLSEARQELESAKIFSQLLALATKLDLSDSFTHTDRDTVITLLKLAQNNQQLSSEPAFISLLEKILDSLSSSNNSMHVSNIFTMYEDECLSTPGITITLVQHFGREYLASVDVTNELSKNTLENLNKNINALMSQGAEGLAYAFQVLSQFKMGNRKPDNNLISIIKSLEALETEKKERFFTVLYMMSDPTKMARSLTPELIRVSELTKGFLEAYGPQLNAVLANNS
;
A
#
# COMPACT_ATOMS: atom_id res chain seq x y z
N MET A 1 -73.17 51.05 -22.89
CA MET A 1 -71.73 51.23 -22.58
C MET A 1 -70.94 49.91 -22.69
N GLU A 2 -71.52 48.82 -23.19
CA GLU A 2 -70.83 47.52 -23.34
C GLU A 2 -70.35 47.23 -24.78
N GLU A 3 -70.94 47.83 -25.82
CA GLU A 3 -70.50 47.61 -27.22
C GLU A 3 -69.17 48.30 -27.59
N GLY A 4 -68.82 49.40 -26.91
CA GLY A 4 -67.55 50.11 -27.15
C GLY A 4 -66.32 49.36 -26.62
N PHE A 5 -66.49 48.56 -25.55
CA PHE A 5 -65.40 47.81 -24.93
C PHE A 5 -65.06 46.55 -25.73
N ALA A 6 -66.07 45.88 -26.28
CA ALA A 6 -65.90 44.69 -27.14
C ALA A 6 -65.16 45.01 -28.46
N ASN A 7 -65.44 46.17 -29.07
CA ASN A 7 -64.75 46.59 -30.29
C ASN A 7 -63.30 46.97 -30.05
N HIS A 8 -62.98 47.59 -28.90
CA HIS A 8 -61.60 47.94 -28.57
C HIS A 8 -60.75 46.70 -28.26
N ILE A 9 -61.32 45.71 -27.55
CA ILE A 9 -60.63 44.43 -27.28
C ILE A 9 -60.36 43.66 -28.59
N ASN A 10 -61.32 43.61 -29.52
CA ASN A 10 -61.10 42.93 -30.80
C ASN A 10 -60.01 43.58 -31.65
N GLU A 11 -59.87 44.90 -31.60
CA GLU A 11 -58.83 45.62 -32.34
C GLU A 11 -57.42 45.40 -31.72
N GLU A 12 -57.33 45.34 -30.39
CA GLU A 12 -56.07 45.03 -29.69
C GLU A 12 -55.66 43.57 -29.86
N VAL A 13 -56.60 42.62 -29.84
CA VAL A 13 -56.32 41.20 -30.11
C VAL A 13 -55.82 41.01 -31.54
N LYS A 14 -56.38 41.75 -32.52
CA LYS A 14 -55.91 41.69 -33.90
C LYS A 14 -54.49 42.24 -34.07
N LYS A 15 -54.19 43.39 -33.45
CA LYS A 15 -52.82 43.96 -33.45
C LYS A 15 -51.82 43.05 -32.73
N ALA A 16 -52.22 42.41 -31.63
CA ALA A 16 -51.39 41.43 -30.94
C ALA A 16 -51.09 40.20 -31.81
N SER A 17 -52.09 39.71 -32.56
CA SER A 17 -51.93 38.58 -33.49
C SER A 17 -50.96 38.90 -34.62
N GLU A 18 -51.06 40.07 -35.25
CA GLU A 18 -50.16 40.51 -36.34
C GLU A 18 -48.70 40.68 -35.85
N ILE A 19 -48.51 41.15 -34.61
CA ILE A 19 -47.18 41.25 -33.98
C ILE A 19 -46.60 39.87 -33.66
N ILE A 20 -47.43 38.91 -33.26
CA ILE A 20 -46.99 37.54 -32.98
C ILE A 20 -46.62 36.83 -34.29
N GLU A 21 -47.43 36.94 -35.33
CA GLU A 21 -47.14 36.33 -36.64
C GLU A 21 -45.87 36.89 -37.28
N SER A 22 -45.66 38.22 -37.24
CA SER A 22 -44.41 38.83 -37.73
C SER A 22 -43.17 38.37 -36.95
N LYS A 23 -43.28 38.21 -35.62
CA LYS A 23 -42.19 37.68 -34.78
C LYS A 23 -41.92 36.19 -35.01
N ILE A 24 -42.95 35.40 -35.32
CA ILE A 24 -42.80 33.98 -35.67
C ILE A 24 -42.12 33.86 -37.04
N SER A 25 -42.56 34.63 -38.03
CA SER A 25 -41.95 34.66 -39.37
C SER A 25 -40.48 35.09 -39.32
N GLU A 26 -40.14 36.10 -38.51
CA GLU A 26 -38.75 36.54 -38.35
C GLU A 26 -37.88 35.49 -37.63
N ARG A 27 -38.44 34.76 -36.64
CA ARG A 27 -37.75 33.65 -35.96
C ARG A 27 -37.54 32.46 -36.89
N GLU A 28 -38.52 32.13 -37.72
CA GLU A 28 -38.40 31.05 -38.71
C GLU A 28 -37.38 31.39 -39.78
N SER A 29 -37.39 32.61 -40.32
CA SER A 29 -36.38 33.08 -41.27
C SER A 29 -34.94 32.98 -40.72
N LYS A 30 -34.73 33.37 -39.44
CA LYS A 30 -33.43 33.20 -38.77
C LYS A 30 -33.06 31.74 -38.56
N ARG A 31 -34.01 30.86 -38.20
CA ARG A 31 -33.80 29.42 -38.08
C ARG A 31 -33.44 28.78 -39.42
N PHE A 32 -34.15 29.13 -40.50
CA PHE A 32 -33.85 28.64 -41.85
C PHE A 32 -32.47 29.11 -42.31
N ARG A 33 -32.10 30.37 -42.09
CA ARG A 33 -30.76 30.87 -42.47
C ARG A 33 -29.64 30.17 -41.69
N ASN A 34 -29.83 29.93 -40.40
CA ASN A 34 -28.87 29.15 -39.60
C ASN A 34 -28.84 27.68 -40.01
N MET A 35 -29.97 27.09 -40.38
CA MET A 35 -30.04 25.73 -40.89
C MET A 35 -29.32 25.60 -42.25
N TYR A 36 -29.48 26.57 -43.16
CA TYR A 36 -28.71 26.60 -44.41
C TYR A 36 -27.22 26.84 -44.20
N LEU A 37 -26.82 27.61 -43.18
CA LEU A 37 -25.41 27.75 -42.80
C LEU A 37 -24.85 26.46 -42.21
N VAL A 38 -25.60 25.75 -41.37
CA VAL A 38 -25.18 24.44 -40.81
C VAL A 38 -25.14 23.39 -41.91
N VAL A 39 -26.15 23.30 -42.78
CA VAL A 39 -26.16 22.40 -43.94
C VAL A 39 -25.02 22.76 -44.90
N GLY A 40 -24.76 24.06 -45.14
CA GLY A 40 -23.63 24.53 -45.93
C GLY A 40 -22.28 24.17 -45.32
N PHE A 41 -22.13 24.28 -44.00
CA PHE A 41 -20.91 23.91 -43.27
C PHE A 41 -20.69 22.39 -43.24
N VAL A 42 -21.76 21.60 -43.09
CA VAL A 42 -21.75 20.13 -43.21
C VAL A 42 -21.53 19.66 -44.66
N SER A 43 -21.86 20.50 -45.64
CA SER A 43 -21.55 20.23 -47.06
C SER A 43 -20.10 20.59 -47.41
N PHE A 44 -19.53 21.62 -46.76
CA PHE A 44 -18.16 22.09 -46.96
C PHE A 44 -17.13 21.24 -46.22
N ILE A 45 -17.48 20.80 -45.00
CA ILE A 45 -16.76 19.78 -44.25
C ILE A 45 -17.38 18.46 -44.66
N GLY A 46 -16.97 17.95 -45.82
CA GLY A 46 -17.58 16.79 -46.46
C GLY A 46 -17.85 15.67 -45.45
N ILE A 47 -18.95 14.94 -45.66
CA ILE A 47 -19.44 13.83 -44.82
C ILE A 47 -18.30 12.91 -44.34
N GLY A 48 -17.27 12.71 -45.17
CA GLY A 48 -16.04 11.98 -44.85
C GLY A 48 -15.26 12.48 -43.61
N VAL A 49 -15.20 13.78 -43.32
CA VAL A 49 -14.48 14.35 -42.16
C VAL A 49 -15.28 14.18 -40.88
N ILE A 50 -16.62 14.27 -40.96
CA ILE A 50 -17.51 14.02 -39.81
C ILE A 50 -17.53 12.53 -39.48
N THR A 51 -17.62 11.64 -40.49
CA THR A 51 -17.46 10.20 -40.26
C THR A 51 -16.08 9.85 -39.76
N GLN A 52 -15.00 10.46 -40.27
CA GLN A 52 -13.65 10.25 -39.73
C GLN A 52 -13.49 10.77 -38.30
N LEU A 53 -14.12 11.88 -37.92
CA LEU A 53 -14.10 12.36 -36.54
C LEU A 53 -14.94 11.47 -35.62
N VAL A 54 -16.15 11.07 -36.04
CA VAL A 54 -17.00 10.15 -35.26
C VAL A 54 -16.34 8.78 -35.16
N ASP A 55 -15.78 8.24 -36.24
CA ASP A 55 -15.00 7.00 -36.22
C ASP A 55 -13.72 7.18 -35.41
N PHE A 56 -13.03 8.30 -35.47
CA PHE A 56 -11.84 8.55 -34.65
C PHE A 56 -12.17 8.65 -33.16
N TYR A 57 -13.26 9.32 -32.78
CA TYR A 57 -13.71 9.41 -31.40
C TYR A 57 -14.36 8.11 -30.91
N ALA A 58 -15.11 7.40 -31.75
CA ALA A 58 -15.70 6.10 -31.43
C ALA A 58 -14.63 5.01 -31.36
N THR A 59 -13.69 4.98 -32.30
CA THR A 59 -12.54 4.06 -32.27
C THR A 59 -11.64 4.39 -31.10
N LYS A 60 -11.36 5.66 -30.80
CA LYS A 60 -10.63 6.02 -29.56
C LYS A 60 -11.39 5.66 -28.29
N ALA A 61 -12.71 5.84 -28.24
CA ALA A 61 -13.50 5.47 -27.07
C ALA A 61 -13.60 3.95 -26.90
N VAL A 62 -13.72 3.20 -28.00
CA VAL A 62 -13.68 1.74 -28.02
C VAL A 62 -12.30 1.24 -27.67
N ASP A 63 -11.23 1.81 -28.22
CA ASP A 63 -9.83 1.46 -27.90
C ASP A 63 -9.49 1.81 -26.45
N SER A 64 -9.96 2.94 -25.92
CA SER A 64 -9.82 3.30 -24.50
C SER A 64 -10.53 2.27 -23.63
N LYS A 65 -11.80 1.96 -23.91
CA LYS A 65 -12.56 0.97 -23.15
C LYS A 65 -12.01 -0.44 -23.29
N LEU A 66 -11.50 -0.81 -24.46
CA LEU A 66 -10.87 -2.11 -24.69
C LEU A 66 -9.52 -2.18 -23.98
N SER A 67 -8.76 -1.09 -23.93
CA SER A 67 -7.51 -0.97 -23.18
C SER A 67 -7.77 -1.05 -21.68
N GLU A 68 -8.75 -0.32 -21.16
CA GLU A 68 -9.21 -0.39 -19.78
C GLU A 68 -9.66 -1.82 -19.41
N ALA A 69 -10.53 -2.43 -20.22
CA ALA A 69 -11.00 -3.80 -19.99
C ALA A 69 -9.86 -4.84 -20.07
N ARG A 70 -8.88 -4.64 -20.96
CA ARG A 70 -7.67 -5.49 -21.01
C ARG A 70 -6.82 -5.32 -19.78
N GLN A 71 -6.65 -4.09 -19.30
CA GLN A 71 -5.90 -3.80 -18.08
C GLN A 71 -6.59 -4.44 -16.87
N GLU A 72 -7.91 -4.28 -16.72
CA GLU A 72 -8.70 -4.93 -15.68
C GLU A 72 -8.59 -6.46 -15.73
N LEU A 73 -8.64 -7.05 -16.93
CA LEU A 73 -8.53 -8.50 -17.10
C LEU A 73 -7.12 -9.01 -16.77
N GLU A 74 -6.06 -8.29 -17.14
CA GLU A 74 -4.69 -8.64 -16.72
C GLU A 74 -4.51 -8.44 -15.20
N SER A 75 -5.07 -7.39 -14.59
CA SER A 75 -5.09 -7.22 -13.12
C SER A 75 -5.72 -8.43 -12.44
N ALA A 76 -6.93 -8.81 -12.89
CA ALA A 76 -7.70 -9.91 -12.32
C ALA A 76 -6.98 -11.26 -12.48
N LYS A 77 -6.31 -11.46 -13.61
CA LYS A 77 -5.49 -12.65 -13.87
C LYS A 77 -4.27 -12.70 -12.95
N ILE A 78 -3.52 -11.61 -12.82
CA ILE A 78 -2.35 -11.53 -11.92
C ILE A 78 -2.81 -11.80 -10.48
N PHE A 79 -3.87 -11.13 -10.03
CA PHE A 79 -4.42 -11.32 -8.69
C PHE A 79 -4.85 -12.77 -8.45
N SER A 80 -5.59 -13.38 -9.39
CA SER A 80 -6.04 -14.77 -9.28
C SER A 80 -4.87 -15.76 -9.22
N GLN A 81 -3.80 -15.51 -9.98
CA GLN A 81 -2.59 -16.34 -9.95
C GLN A 81 -1.83 -16.20 -8.63
N LEU A 82 -1.68 -14.97 -8.10
CA LEU A 82 -1.09 -14.75 -6.79
C LEU A 82 -1.92 -15.40 -5.68
N LEU A 83 -3.26 -15.28 -5.74
CA LEU A 83 -4.16 -15.88 -4.77
C LEU A 83 -4.07 -17.41 -4.77
N ALA A 84 -4.02 -18.02 -5.95
CA ALA A 84 -3.82 -19.47 -6.09
C ALA A 84 -2.48 -19.92 -5.49
N LEU A 85 -1.40 -19.17 -5.72
CA LEU A 85 -0.09 -19.47 -5.15
C LEU A 85 -0.07 -19.29 -3.63
N ALA A 86 -0.65 -18.21 -3.09
CA ALA A 86 -0.72 -18.04 -1.64
C ALA A 86 -1.60 -19.10 -0.96
N THR A 87 -2.71 -19.51 -1.60
CA THR A 87 -3.54 -20.61 -1.09
C THR A 87 -2.76 -21.93 -1.09
N LYS A 88 -1.90 -22.15 -2.08
CA LYS A 88 -0.98 -23.30 -2.09
C LYS A 88 -0.02 -23.27 -0.89
N LEU A 89 0.43 -22.08 -0.46
CA LEU A 89 1.27 -21.92 0.73
C LEU A 89 0.54 -22.26 2.02
N ASP A 90 -0.73 -21.86 2.14
CA ASP A 90 -1.53 -22.24 3.31
C ASP A 90 -1.66 -23.77 3.44
N LEU A 91 -1.48 -24.52 2.33
CA LEU A 91 -1.54 -25.98 2.27
C LEU A 91 -0.18 -26.68 2.29
N SER A 92 0.94 -25.95 2.15
CA SER A 92 2.28 -26.53 2.00
C SER A 92 3.29 -25.85 2.91
N ASP A 93 4.18 -26.61 3.56
CA ASP A 93 5.14 -26.08 4.53
C ASP A 93 6.18 -25.09 3.95
N SER A 94 6.37 -25.04 2.62
CA SER A 94 7.30 -24.07 1.99
C SER A 94 7.06 -23.87 0.49
N PHE A 95 7.58 -22.76 -0.05
CA PHE A 95 7.69 -22.53 -1.49
C PHE A 95 8.68 -23.48 -2.16
N THR A 96 8.31 -24.05 -3.31
CA THR A 96 9.33 -24.50 -4.27
C THR A 96 10.06 -23.29 -4.87
N HIS A 97 11.28 -23.48 -5.37
CA HIS A 97 12.00 -22.39 -6.06
C HIS A 97 11.19 -21.81 -7.23
N THR A 98 10.50 -22.67 -7.98
CA THR A 98 9.64 -22.24 -9.11
C THR A 98 8.45 -21.41 -8.63
N ASP A 99 7.76 -21.83 -7.56
CA ASP A 99 6.62 -21.08 -7.02
C ASP A 99 7.07 -19.69 -6.53
N ARG A 100 8.20 -19.63 -5.82
CA ARG A 100 8.79 -18.38 -5.33
C ARG A 100 9.12 -17.43 -6.47
N ASP A 101 9.83 -17.90 -7.50
CA ASP A 101 10.24 -17.05 -8.61
C ASP A 101 9.02 -16.57 -9.42
N THR A 102 7.97 -17.40 -9.50
CA THR A 102 6.68 -17.04 -10.09
C THR A 102 5.99 -15.94 -9.28
N VAL A 103 5.92 -16.06 -7.95
CA VAL A 103 5.36 -15.02 -7.07
C VAL A 103 6.08 -13.69 -7.26
N ILE A 104 7.42 -13.68 -7.27
CA ILE A 104 8.18 -12.44 -7.45
C ILE A 104 7.92 -11.82 -8.82
N THR A 105 7.80 -12.64 -9.86
CA THR A 105 7.46 -12.16 -11.21
C THR A 105 6.07 -11.54 -11.24
N LEU A 106 5.08 -12.18 -10.63
CA LEU A 106 3.71 -11.69 -10.58
C LEU A 106 3.58 -10.41 -9.73
N LEU A 107 4.31 -10.32 -8.62
CA LEU A 107 4.41 -9.09 -7.83
C LEU A 107 5.01 -7.95 -8.66
N LYS A 108 6.12 -8.17 -9.38
CA LYS A 108 6.65 -7.13 -10.30
C LYS A 108 5.65 -6.67 -11.34
N LEU A 109 4.82 -7.57 -11.87
CA LEU A 109 3.75 -7.21 -12.80
C LEU A 109 2.65 -6.41 -12.11
N ALA A 110 2.25 -6.81 -10.89
CA ALA A 110 1.26 -6.10 -10.08
C ALA A 110 1.73 -4.69 -9.67
N GLN A 111 3.02 -4.49 -9.42
CA GLN A 111 3.59 -3.19 -9.05
C GLN A 111 3.36 -2.12 -10.12
N ASN A 112 3.37 -2.52 -11.40
CA ASN A 112 3.08 -1.61 -12.52
C ASN A 112 1.58 -1.26 -12.64
N ASN A 113 0.74 -1.79 -11.75
CA ASN A 113 -0.70 -1.63 -11.75
C ASN A 113 -1.18 -1.04 -10.42
N GLN A 114 -1.15 0.29 -10.32
CA GLN A 114 -1.50 1.03 -9.10
C GLN A 114 -2.88 0.71 -8.54
N GLN A 115 -3.85 0.39 -9.41
CA GLN A 115 -5.19 0.02 -8.96
C GLN A 115 -5.12 -1.24 -8.09
N LEU A 116 -4.44 -2.28 -8.59
CA LEU A 116 -4.31 -3.55 -7.88
C LEU A 116 -3.50 -3.43 -6.59
N SER A 117 -2.39 -2.69 -6.59
CA SER A 117 -1.51 -2.60 -5.40
C SER A 117 -2.19 -1.93 -4.19
N SER A 118 -3.16 -1.05 -4.45
CA SER A 118 -3.94 -0.37 -3.41
C SER A 118 -5.14 -1.17 -2.88
N GLU A 119 -5.47 -2.32 -3.48
CA GLU A 119 -6.63 -3.10 -3.06
C GLU A 119 -6.38 -3.80 -1.72
N PRO A 120 -7.29 -3.70 -0.73
CA PRO A 120 -7.11 -4.37 0.57
C PRO A 120 -6.88 -5.88 0.45
N ALA A 121 -7.52 -6.53 -0.53
CA ALA A 121 -7.34 -7.95 -0.79
C ALA A 121 -5.91 -8.28 -1.27
N PHE A 122 -5.30 -7.39 -2.06
CA PHE A 122 -3.90 -7.52 -2.46
C PHE A 122 -2.96 -7.32 -1.28
N ILE A 123 -3.24 -6.36 -0.38
CA ILE A 123 -2.45 -6.16 0.84
C ILE A 123 -2.46 -7.40 1.74
N SER A 124 -3.63 -8.00 1.99
CA SER A 124 -3.72 -9.25 2.75
C SER A 124 -2.97 -10.41 2.08
N LEU A 125 -2.94 -10.44 0.75
CA LEU A 125 -2.19 -11.44 -0.01
C LEU A 125 -0.68 -11.22 0.09
N LEU A 126 -0.24 -9.95 0.01
CA LEU A 126 1.15 -9.54 0.18
C LEU A 126 1.67 -9.91 1.57
N GLU A 127 0.87 -9.70 2.62
CA GLU A 127 1.17 -10.09 4.00
C GLU A 127 1.46 -11.59 4.10
N LYS A 128 0.55 -12.44 3.60
CA LYS A 128 0.75 -13.90 3.58
C LYS A 128 2.02 -14.32 2.85
N ILE A 129 2.29 -13.70 1.70
CA ILE A 129 3.49 -13.99 0.90
C ILE A 129 4.75 -13.62 1.70
N LEU A 130 4.79 -12.45 2.33
CA LEU A 130 5.91 -12.00 3.15
C LEU A 130 6.11 -12.88 4.38
N ASP A 131 5.05 -13.29 5.07
CA ASP A 131 5.11 -14.23 6.19
C ASP A 131 5.74 -15.57 5.78
N SER A 132 5.31 -16.11 4.65
CA SER A 132 5.81 -17.38 4.12
C SER A 132 7.27 -17.29 3.67
N LEU A 133 7.65 -16.21 2.98
CA LEU A 133 9.04 -15.99 2.55
C LEU A 133 9.97 -15.72 3.73
N SER A 134 9.51 -14.95 4.72
CA SER A 134 10.24 -14.63 5.95
C SER A 134 10.51 -15.88 6.80
N SER A 135 9.49 -16.74 6.96
CA SER A 135 9.64 -18.01 7.70
C SER A 135 10.53 -19.03 6.97
N SER A 136 10.55 -18.99 5.63
CA SER A 136 11.41 -19.84 4.80
C SER A 136 12.83 -19.28 4.58
N ASN A 137 13.22 -18.22 5.30
CA ASN A 137 14.54 -17.57 5.22
C ASN A 137 14.95 -17.11 3.80
N ASN A 138 14.01 -16.57 3.02
CA ASN A 138 14.27 -16.04 1.66
C ASN A 138 14.61 -14.54 1.70
N SER A 139 15.66 -14.14 2.43
CA SER A 139 15.93 -12.72 2.77
C SER A 139 16.08 -11.79 1.57
N MET A 140 16.71 -12.27 0.49
CA MET A 140 16.83 -11.51 -0.76
C MET A 140 15.45 -11.17 -1.37
N HIS A 141 14.52 -12.13 -1.33
CA HIS A 141 13.18 -11.94 -1.89
C HIS A 141 12.32 -11.04 -1.00
N VAL A 142 12.42 -11.19 0.32
CA VAL A 142 11.75 -10.30 1.28
C VAL A 142 12.24 -8.86 1.09
N SER A 143 13.56 -8.65 0.99
CA SER A 143 14.15 -7.33 0.73
C SER A 143 13.65 -6.73 -0.58
N ASN A 144 13.62 -7.52 -1.66
CA ASN A 144 13.12 -7.06 -2.95
C ASN A 144 11.65 -6.66 -2.90
N ILE A 145 10.81 -7.45 -2.21
CA ILE A 145 9.38 -7.13 -2.06
C ILE A 145 9.21 -5.85 -1.23
N PHE A 146 9.94 -5.70 -0.13
CA PHE A 146 9.91 -4.49 0.67
C PHE A 146 10.27 -3.25 -0.16
N THR A 147 11.32 -3.32 -0.98
CA THR A 147 11.68 -2.21 -1.88
C THR A 147 10.60 -1.92 -2.93
N MET A 148 9.87 -2.94 -3.41
CA MET A 148 8.81 -2.76 -4.41
C MET A 148 7.53 -2.14 -3.82
N TYR A 149 7.24 -2.41 -2.55
CA TYR A 149 5.98 -2.07 -1.88
C TYR A 149 6.23 -1.40 -0.53
N GLU A 150 7.20 -0.48 -0.47
CA GLU A 150 7.67 0.09 0.79
C GLU A 150 6.52 0.78 1.54
N ASP A 151 5.73 1.60 0.84
CA ASP A 151 4.61 2.34 1.42
C ASP A 151 3.51 1.41 1.97
N GLU A 152 3.13 0.38 1.20
CA GLU A 152 2.16 -0.62 1.62
C GLU A 152 2.66 -1.43 2.83
N CYS A 153 3.96 -1.78 2.84
CA CYS A 153 4.58 -2.53 3.91
C CYS A 153 4.65 -1.74 5.22
N LEU A 154 5.00 -0.45 5.14
CA LEU A 154 5.13 0.45 6.29
C LEU A 154 3.78 0.96 6.81
N SER A 155 2.72 0.91 6.01
CA SER A 155 1.38 1.33 6.43
C SER A 155 0.52 0.18 6.99
N THR A 156 0.92 -1.07 6.77
CA THR A 156 0.16 -2.26 7.19
C THR A 156 0.80 -2.93 8.41
N PRO A 157 0.16 -2.90 9.61
CA PRO A 157 0.79 -3.38 10.84
C PRO A 157 1.25 -4.84 10.82
N GLY A 158 0.47 -5.74 10.24
CA GLY A 158 0.83 -7.15 10.14
C GLY A 158 2.11 -7.36 9.32
N ILE A 159 2.20 -6.71 8.16
CA ILE A 159 3.40 -6.70 7.31
C ILE A 159 4.60 -6.10 8.06
N THR A 160 4.41 -4.93 8.68
CA THR A 160 5.48 -4.25 9.42
C THR A 160 6.03 -5.15 10.54
N ILE A 161 5.16 -5.85 11.30
CA ILE A 161 5.58 -6.82 12.33
C ILE A 161 6.46 -7.91 11.73
N THR A 162 6.03 -8.52 10.64
CA THR A 162 6.78 -9.58 9.95
C THR A 162 8.14 -9.11 9.48
N LEU A 163 8.21 -7.90 8.91
CA LEU A 163 9.45 -7.31 8.42
C LEU A 163 10.41 -6.89 9.55
N VAL A 164 9.90 -6.34 10.66
CA VAL A 164 10.73 -6.07 11.85
C VAL A 164 11.36 -7.36 12.36
N GLN A 165 10.56 -8.43 12.46
CA GLN A 165 11.08 -9.73 12.89
C GLN A 165 12.09 -10.31 11.88
N HIS A 166 11.82 -10.17 10.58
CA HIS A 166 12.69 -10.66 9.52
C HIS A 166 14.05 -9.94 9.52
N PHE A 167 14.05 -8.63 9.24
CA PHE A 167 15.27 -7.82 9.19
C PHE A 167 15.96 -7.75 10.55
N GLY A 168 15.18 -7.82 11.63
CA GLY A 168 15.68 -7.91 12.99
C GLY A 168 16.51 -9.17 13.21
N ARG A 169 15.97 -10.36 12.91
CA ARG A 169 16.74 -11.61 13.06
C ARG A 169 17.97 -11.62 12.15
N GLU A 170 17.82 -11.25 10.88
CA GLU A 170 18.91 -11.19 9.92
C GLU A 170 20.03 -10.26 10.40
N TYR A 171 19.68 -9.03 10.80
CA TYR A 171 20.64 -8.06 11.31
C TYR A 171 21.28 -8.54 12.61
N LEU A 172 20.50 -9.05 13.58
CA LEU A 172 21.03 -9.45 14.89
C LEU A 172 21.92 -10.70 14.79
N ALA A 173 21.69 -11.58 13.82
CA ALA A 173 22.49 -12.78 13.58
C ALA A 173 23.71 -12.58 12.65
N SER A 174 23.81 -11.43 11.97
CA SER A 174 24.94 -11.13 11.08
C SER A 174 26.27 -11.15 11.83
N VAL A 175 27.37 -11.51 11.17
CA VAL A 175 28.70 -11.55 11.81
C VAL A 175 29.37 -10.17 11.77
N ASP A 176 29.20 -9.45 10.67
CA ASP A 176 29.86 -8.17 10.41
C ASP A 176 28.82 -7.08 10.22
N VAL A 177 28.77 -6.14 11.18
CA VAL A 177 27.86 -4.99 11.15
C VAL A 177 28.32 -3.88 10.19
N THR A 178 29.53 -3.96 9.65
CA THR A 178 30.14 -2.91 8.82
C THR A 178 29.95 -3.10 7.32
N ASN A 179 29.61 -4.33 6.90
CA ASN A 179 29.36 -4.64 5.50
C ASN A 179 28.08 -3.97 4.97
N GLU A 180 28.02 -3.75 3.66
CA GLU A 180 26.92 -3.03 2.99
C GLU A 180 25.58 -3.74 3.15
N LEU A 181 25.57 -5.08 3.08
CA LEU A 181 24.37 -5.88 3.30
C LEU A 181 23.76 -5.62 4.69
N SER A 182 24.57 -5.66 5.75
CA SER A 182 24.09 -5.41 7.11
C SER A 182 23.66 -3.96 7.32
N LYS A 183 24.25 -3.00 6.61
CA LYS A 183 23.79 -1.60 6.63
C LYS A 183 22.41 -1.47 6.01
N ASN A 184 22.18 -2.08 4.84
CA ASN A 184 20.87 -2.07 4.18
C ASN A 184 19.82 -2.79 5.04
N THR A 185 20.15 -3.95 5.63
CA THR A 185 19.25 -4.65 6.55
C THR A 185 18.93 -3.79 7.78
N LEU A 186 19.92 -3.09 8.35
CA LEU A 186 19.70 -2.18 9.48
C LEU A 186 18.83 -0.97 9.10
N GLU A 187 19.03 -0.41 7.91
CA GLU A 187 18.20 0.69 7.40
C GLU A 187 16.74 0.25 7.27
N ASN A 188 16.51 -0.90 6.62
CA ASN A 188 15.17 -1.47 6.47
C ASN A 188 14.55 -1.81 7.83
N LEU A 189 15.32 -2.36 8.76
CA LEU A 189 14.88 -2.59 10.13
C LEU A 189 14.44 -1.28 10.81
N ASN A 190 15.23 -0.21 10.71
CA ASN A 190 14.91 1.07 11.34
C ASN A 190 13.65 1.72 10.75
N LYS A 191 13.47 1.64 9.42
CA LYS A 191 12.23 2.09 8.76
C LYS A 191 11.01 1.37 9.35
N ASN A 192 11.08 0.05 9.46
CA ASN A 192 9.99 -0.77 9.99
C ASN A 192 9.79 -0.58 11.51
N ILE A 193 10.85 -0.38 12.30
CA ILE A 193 10.75 -0.01 13.73
C ILE A 193 9.97 1.29 13.90
N ASN A 194 10.32 2.32 13.12
CA ASN A 194 9.65 3.62 13.20
C ASN A 194 8.17 3.54 12.82
N ALA A 195 7.84 2.77 11.77
CA ALA A 195 6.46 2.50 11.40
C ALA A 195 5.71 1.73 12.51
N LEU A 196 6.34 0.72 13.10
CA LEU A 196 5.73 -0.07 14.15
C LEU A 196 5.43 0.75 15.42
N MET A 197 6.31 1.72 15.73
CA MET A 197 6.09 2.67 16.82
C MET A 197 4.85 3.53 16.59
N SER A 198 4.60 4.00 15.37
CA SER A 198 3.40 4.81 15.06
C SER A 198 2.11 3.98 15.00
N GLN A 199 2.22 2.67 14.81
CA GLN A 199 1.10 1.72 14.74
C GLN A 199 0.69 1.12 16.10
N GLY A 200 1.29 1.55 17.21
CA GLY A 200 0.92 1.08 18.55
C GLY A 200 1.49 -0.29 18.95
N ALA A 201 2.56 -0.75 18.28
CA ALA A 201 3.28 -1.97 18.63
C ALA A 201 4.69 -1.64 19.17
N GLU A 202 4.79 -0.59 19.99
CA GLU A 202 6.03 -0.03 20.52
C GLU A 202 6.84 -1.07 21.29
N GLY A 203 6.20 -1.97 22.06
CA GLY A 203 6.91 -2.99 22.83
C GLY A 203 7.81 -3.89 21.95
N LEU A 204 7.30 -4.33 20.81
CA LEU A 204 8.08 -5.10 19.83
C LEU A 204 9.14 -4.22 19.17
N ALA A 205 8.81 -2.98 18.81
CA ALA A 205 9.73 -2.04 18.18
C ALA A 205 10.95 -1.76 19.06
N TYR A 206 10.72 -1.46 20.34
CA TYR A 206 11.76 -1.21 21.33
C TYR A 206 12.64 -2.43 21.55
N ALA A 207 12.10 -3.65 21.55
CA ALA A 207 12.89 -4.86 21.74
C ALA A 207 13.95 -5.02 20.64
N PHE A 208 13.56 -4.79 19.39
CA PHE A 208 14.53 -4.81 18.28
C PHE A 208 15.47 -3.59 18.29
N GLN A 209 14.98 -2.41 18.68
CA GLN A 209 15.80 -1.20 18.78
C GLN A 209 16.92 -1.35 19.83
N VAL A 210 16.62 -1.85 21.03
CA VAL A 210 17.65 -2.01 22.08
C VAL A 210 18.68 -3.05 21.69
N LEU A 211 18.25 -4.15 21.06
CA LEU A 211 19.15 -5.22 20.62
C LEU A 211 20.04 -4.78 19.44
N SER A 212 19.50 -4.02 18.49
CA SER A 212 20.28 -3.50 17.37
C SER A 212 21.34 -2.50 17.84
N GLN A 213 20.98 -1.58 18.75
CA GLN A 213 21.91 -0.64 19.37
C GLN A 213 22.98 -1.35 20.21
N PHE A 214 22.60 -2.37 20.99
CA PHE A 214 23.57 -3.17 21.75
C PHE A 214 24.58 -3.85 20.84
N LYS A 215 24.12 -4.39 19.71
CA LYS A 215 24.99 -5.00 18.71
C LYS A 215 25.94 -3.98 18.08
N MET A 216 25.43 -2.80 17.67
CA MET A 216 26.23 -1.71 17.11
C MET A 216 27.30 -1.23 18.09
N GLY A 217 26.97 -1.18 19.39
CA GLY A 217 27.91 -0.88 20.48
C GLY A 217 28.91 -2.00 20.79
N ASN A 218 29.05 -3.00 19.93
CA ASN A 218 29.91 -4.18 20.14
C ASN A 218 29.63 -4.89 21.46
N ARG A 219 28.34 -5.00 21.84
CA ARG A 219 27.87 -5.67 23.06
C ARG A 219 28.39 -5.03 24.35
N LYS A 220 28.70 -3.73 24.32
CA LYS A 220 29.14 -2.97 25.50
C LYS A 220 28.02 -2.08 26.04
N PRO A 221 28.04 -1.79 27.35
CA PRO A 221 27.20 -0.75 27.93
C PRO A 221 27.40 0.60 27.23
N ASP A 222 26.30 1.26 26.88
CA ASP A 222 26.26 2.56 26.21
C ASP A 222 25.18 3.44 26.87
N ASN A 223 25.53 4.70 27.12
CA ASN A 223 24.62 5.67 27.73
C ASN A 223 23.39 5.95 26.87
N ASN A 224 23.52 5.90 25.53
CA ASN A 224 22.36 6.06 24.65
C ASN A 224 21.38 4.90 24.85
N LEU A 225 21.89 3.68 24.94
CA LEU A 225 21.08 2.49 25.18
C LEU A 225 20.41 2.53 26.57
N ILE A 226 21.09 3.03 27.60
CA ILE A 226 20.48 3.30 28.91
C ILE A 226 19.32 4.29 28.78
N SER A 227 19.49 5.36 27.99
CA SER A 227 18.42 6.34 27.75
C SER A 227 17.22 5.71 27.05
N ILE A 228 17.45 4.82 26.07
CA ILE A 228 16.36 4.08 25.39
C ILE A 228 15.64 3.18 26.40
N ILE A 229 16.38 2.43 27.23
CA ILE A 229 15.77 1.57 28.27
C ILE A 229 14.93 2.39 29.25
N LYS A 230 15.42 3.55 29.70
CA LYS A 230 14.65 4.43 30.58
C LYS A 230 13.37 4.95 29.93
N SER A 231 13.37 5.20 28.62
CA SER A 231 12.15 5.64 27.91
C SER A 231 11.01 4.62 27.99
N LEU A 232 11.33 3.33 28.24
CA LEU A 232 10.32 2.29 28.47
C LEU A 232 9.48 2.53 29.72
N GLU A 233 9.97 3.28 30.70
CA GLU A 233 9.22 3.60 31.93
C GLU A 233 7.92 4.36 31.62
N ALA A 234 7.92 5.17 30.56
CA ALA A 234 6.79 5.97 30.12
C ALA A 234 5.76 5.19 29.27
N LEU A 235 6.07 3.95 28.87
CA LEU A 235 5.13 3.13 28.11
C LEU A 235 3.98 2.64 29.00
N GLU A 236 2.87 2.27 28.36
CA GLU A 236 1.78 1.55 29.03
C GLU A 236 2.24 0.14 29.45
N THR A 237 1.64 -0.41 30.50
CA THR A 237 2.01 -1.72 31.07
C THR A 237 1.98 -2.83 30.02
N GLU A 238 0.94 -2.90 29.18
CA GLU A 238 0.82 -3.90 28.11
C GLU A 238 1.99 -3.84 27.12
N LYS A 239 2.41 -2.63 26.75
CA LYS A 239 3.54 -2.41 25.83
C LYS A 239 4.87 -2.83 26.46
N LYS A 240 5.06 -2.57 27.76
CA LYS A 240 6.22 -3.05 28.52
C LYS A 240 6.22 -4.58 28.62
N GLU A 241 5.09 -5.20 28.96
CA GLU A 241 4.96 -6.67 29.00
C GLU A 241 5.31 -7.30 27.66
N ARG A 242 4.85 -6.70 26.55
CA ARG A 242 5.18 -7.16 25.20
C ARG A 242 6.68 -7.03 24.89
N PHE A 243 7.32 -5.93 25.29
CA PHE A 243 8.77 -5.76 25.18
C PHE A 243 9.53 -6.89 25.92
N PHE A 244 9.21 -7.13 27.19
CA PHE A 244 9.86 -8.18 27.98
C PHE A 244 9.58 -9.59 27.46
N THR A 245 8.37 -9.84 26.98
CA THR A 245 7.99 -11.12 26.35
C THR A 245 8.83 -11.39 25.11
N VAL A 246 9.04 -10.38 24.26
CA VAL A 246 9.88 -10.51 23.07
C VAL A 246 11.33 -10.79 23.45
N LEU A 247 11.90 -10.07 24.41
CA LEU A 247 13.26 -10.33 24.88
C LEU A 247 13.41 -11.74 25.48
N TYR A 248 12.43 -12.19 26.27
CA TYR A 248 12.43 -13.52 26.84
C TYR A 248 12.35 -14.60 25.76
N MET A 249 11.48 -14.44 24.77
CA MET A 249 11.38 -15.32 23.62
C MET A 249 12.70 -15.36 22.84
N MET A 250 13.31 -14.21 22.56
CA MET A 250 14.56 -14.12 21.81
C MET A 250 15.76 -14.65 22.58
N SER A 251 15.72 -14.62 23.92
CA SER A 251 16.78 -15.16 24.77
C SER A 251 16.89 -16.69 24.71
N ASP A 252 15.92 -17.38 24.14
CA ASP A 252 15.88 -18.85 24.09
C ASP A 252 15.47 -19.33 22.69
N PRO A 253 16.39 -19.95 21.92
CA PRO A 253 16.10 -20.26 20.53
C PRO A 253 15.04 -21.37 20.40
N THR A 254 14.80 -22.16 21.44
CA THR A 254 13.73 -23.17 21.47
C THR A 254 12.34 -22.55 21.57
N LYS A 255 12.25 -21.29 22.05
CA LYS A 255 11.00 -20.52 22.08
C LYS A 255 10.71 -19.79 20.78
N MET A 256 11.74 -19.56 19.95
CA MET A 256 11.59 -18.87 18.66
C MET A 256 11.16 -19.82 17.54
N ALA A 257 11.67 -21.06 17.53
CA ALA A 257 11.32 -22.03 16.49
C ALA A 257 11.48 -23.48 16.97
N ARG A 258 10.81 -24.39 16.27
CA ARG A 258 10.91 -25.84 16.51
C ARG A 258 12.28 -26.42 16.12
N SER A 259 12.89 -25.87 15.07
CA SER A 259 14.21 -26.27 14.59
C SER A 259 15.22 -25.17 14.88
N LEU A 260 16.33 -25.54 15.52
CA LEU A 260 17.38 -24.60 15.88
C LEU A 260 18.28 -24.31 14.68
N THR A 261 18.34 -23.05 14.27
CA THR A 261 19.28 -22.59 13.25
C THR A 261 20.45 -21.84 13.90
N PRO A 262 21.63 -21.78 13.25
CA PRO A 262 22.75 -20.96 13.74
C PRO A 262 22.38 -19.48 13.92
N GLU A 263 21.44 -18.99 13.10
CA GLU A 263 20.91 -17.63 13.18
C GLU A 263 20.21 -17.39 14.53
N LEU A 264 19.26 -18.26 14.88
CA LEU A 264 18.51 -18.18 16.13
C LEU A 264 19.41 -18.30 17.36
N ILE A 265 20.44 -19.16 17.29
CA ILE A 265 21.43 -19.30 18.36
C ILE A 265 22.17 -17.97 18.58
N ARG A 266 22.65 -17.32 17.51
CA ARG A 266 23.35 -16.03 17.62
C ARG A 266 22.45 -14.92 18.18
N VAL A 267 21.20 -14.87 17.75
CA VAL A 267 20.20 -13.93 18.29
C VAL A 267 20.01 -14.17 19.80
N SER A 268 19.88 -15.43 20.22
CA SER A 268 19.75 -15.78 21.63
C SER A 268 20.97 -15.40 22.45
N GLU A 269 22.18 -15.68 21.97
CA GLU A 269 23.43 -15.29 22.64
C GLU A 269 23.55 -13.78 22.80
N LEU A 270 23.21 -13.01 21.75
CA LEU A 270 23.19 -11.56 21.80
C LEU A 270 22.18 -11.06 22.83
N THR A 271 20.98 -11.64 22.83
CA THR A 271 19.90 -11.25 23.74
C THR A 271 20.23 -11.57 25.20
N LYS A 272 20.84 -12.73 25.48
CA LYS A 272 21.34 -13.07 26.82
C LYS A 272 22.41 -12.09 27.28
N GLY A 273 23.38 -11.77 26.42
CA GLY A 273 24.39 -10.76 26.74
C GLY A 273 23.81 -9.38 27.02
N PHE A 274 22.75 -8.98 26.30
CA PHE A 274 22.02 -7.74 26.59
C PHE A 274 21.34 -7.79 27.97
N LEU A 275 20.61 -8.87 28.27
CA LEU A 275 19.93 -9.05 29.55
C LEU A 275 20.91 -9.07 30.73
N GLU A 276 22.08 -9.68 30.56
CA GLU A 276 23.15 -9.69 31.56
C GLU A 276 23.75 -8.28 31.76
N ALA A 277 24.01 -7.55 30.68
CA ALA A 277 24.62 -6.23 30.73
C ALA A 277 23.70 -5.15 31.33
N TYR A 278 22.38 -5.26 31.09
CA TYR A 278 21.39 -4.24 31.46
C TYR A 278 20.33 -4.71 32.46
N GLY A 279 20.50 -5.89 33.05
CA GLY A 279 19.56 -6.48 34.02
C GLY A 279 19.10 -5.50 35.12
N PRO A 280 20.00 -4.74 35.77
CA PRO A 280 19.61 -3.76 36.79
C PRO A 280 18.65 -2.67 36.26
N GLN A 281 18.93 -2.12 35.07
CA GLN A 281 18.09 -1.09 34.46
C GLN A 281 16.74 -1.67 34.01
N LEU A 282 16.75 -2.87 33.45
CA LEU A 282 15.53 -3.57 33.03
C LEU A 282 14.63 -3.92 34.22
N ASN A 283 15.21 -4.35 35.34
CA ASN A 283 14.47 -4.61 36.58
C ASN A 283 13.87 -3.34 37.18
N ALA A 284 14.54 -2.19 37.06
CA ALA A 284 13.97 -0.90 37.48
C ALA A 284 12.72 -0.54 36.67
N VAL A 285 12.74 -0.77 35.34
CA VAL A 285 11.57 -0.58 34.47
C VAL A 285 10.41 -1.49 34.90
N LEU A 286 10.70 -2.76 35.23
CA LEU A 286 9.69 -3.71 35.72
C LEU A 286 9.12 -3.34 37.10
N ALA A 287 9.95 -2.86 38.02
CA ALA A 287 9.50 -2.45 39.35
C ALA A 287 8.54 -1.24 39.30
N ASN A 288 8.64 -0.40 38.27
CA ASN A 288 7.73 0.71 38.03
C ASN A 288 6.40 0.28 37.36
N ASN A 289 6.20 -1.02 37.09
CA ASN A 289 4.92 -1.57 36.58
C ASN A 289 3.99 -2.12 37.66
N SER A 290 4.48 -2.31 38.88
CA SER A 290 3.70 -2.80 40.04
C SER A 290 3.15 -1.64 40.86
#